data_AF-A0A9D6PH35-F1
#
_entry.id   AF-A0A9D6PH35-F1
#
_cell.length_a   1.000
_cell.length_b   1.000
_cell.length_c   1.000
_cell.angle_alpha   90.00
_cell.angle_beta   90.00
_cell.angle_gamma   90.00
#
_symmetry.space_group_name_H-M   'P 1'
#
loop_
_entity.id
_entity.type
_entity.pdbx_description
1 polymer ?
#
loop_
_entity_poly.entity_id
_entity_poly.type
_entity_poly.pdbx_seq_one_letter_code
_entity_poly.pdbx_strand_id
1 'polypeptide(L)'
;CTRFASYEDLEKNNCTIEEREEFEPHIDMGAVIFAGVDYEKIGSEAMKEADVIVWDGGNNDLPFFRSDLHIVVADPHRPNNECTFYPGEANVYLADVIVINKIDSCYPDDLEIVRENIMSMNPKAAIVYAASPVFVNHGNEIRGKSVLVIEDGPTLTHGNMTFGAGVVAANRYGAKEIVDPKEYFHGTLLKNIRIWGRFCPLSDMEKNKPPTLKKQLTR
;
A
#
# COMPACT_ATOMS: atom_id res chain seq x y z
N CYS A 1 19.79 12.62 -2.63
CA CYS A 1 19.56 11.99 -3.94
C CYS A 1 20.46 10.77 -4.02
N THR A 2 19.84 9.61 -3.86
CA THR A 2 20.44 8.28 -3.96
C THR A 2 19.77 7.59 -5.13
N ARG A 3 20.56 6.99 -6.02
CA ARG A 3 20.09 6.30 -7.22
C ARG A 3 20.17 4.79 -7.00
N PHE A 4 19.10 4.07 -7.28
CA PHE A 4 19.01 2.62 -7.18
C PHE A 4 18.60 2.04 -8.53
N ALA A 5 19.44 1.20 -9.11
CA ALA A 5 19.14 0.50 -10.37
C ALA A 5 19.40 -1.01 -10.28
N SER A 6 19.87 -1.49 -9.13
CA SER A 6 20.30 -2.86 -8.92
C SER A 6 20.18 -3.26 -7.46
N TYR A 7 20.14 -4.57 -7.20
CA TYR A 7 20.15 -5.11 -5.84
C TYR A 7 21.43 -4.75 -5.08
N GLU A 8 22.56 -4.66 -5.78
CA GLU A 8 23.83 -4.22 -5.21
C GLU A 8 23.75 -2.78 -4.68
N ASP A 9 22.97 -1.90 -5.31
CA ASP A 9 22.75 -0.55 -4.81
C ASP A 9 21.96 -0.57 -3.49
N LEU A 10 20.98 -1.46 -3.34
CA LEU A 10 20.20 -1.62 -2.11
C LEU A 10 21.10 -2.08 -0.95
N GLU A 11 21.96 -3.07 -1.21
CA GLU A 11 22.91 -3.58 -0.22
C GLU A 11 23.94 -2.51 0.18
N LYS A 12 24.51 -1.82 -0.80
CA LYS A 12 25.51 -0.76 -0.57
C LYS A 12 24.99 0.38 0.29
N ASN A 13 23.71 0.71 0.16
CA ASN A 13 23.07 1.78 0.94
C ASN A 13 22.43 1.27 2.24
N ASN A 14 22.57 -0.02 2.57
CA ASN A 14 21.96 -0.66 3.75
C ASN A 14 20.46 -0.43 3.84
N CYS A 15 19.74 -0.56 2.72
CA CYS A 15 18.29 -0.42 2.69
C CYS A 15 17.62 -1.39 3.68
N THR A 16 16.66 -0.88 4.43
CA THR A 16 15.81 -1.64 5.33
C THR A 16 14.91 -2.59 4.54
N ILE A 17 14.27 -3.55 5.24
CA ILE A 17 13.34 -4.47 4.60
C ILE A 17 12.18 -3.71 3.93
N GLU A 18 11.65 -2.65 4.56
CA GLU A 18 10.54 -1.89 3.99
C GLU A 18 10.95 -1.07 2.76
N GLU A 19 12.13 -0.44 2.78
CA GLU A 19 12.65 0.23 1.57
C GLU A 19 12.89 -0.76 0.43
N ARG A 20 13.31 -1.98 0.74
CA ARG A 20 13.49 -3.03 -0.26
C ARG A 20 12.15 -3.52 -0.81
N GLU A 21 11.14 -3.73 0.04
CA GLU A 21 9.78 -4.09 -0.40
C GLU A 21 9.22 -3.05 -1.39
N GLU A 22 9.56 -1.78 -1.21
CA GLU A 22 9.20 -0.69 -2.13
C GLU A 22 10.05 -0.70 -3.42
N PHE A 23 11.37 -0.83 -3.33
CA PHE A 23 12.26 -0.62 -4.49
C PHE A 23 12.49 -1.85 -5.37
N GLU A 24 12.49 -3.06 -4.80
CA GLU A 24 12.78 -4.29 -5.54
C GLU A 24 11.84 -4.53 -6.73
N PRO A 25 10.50 -4.37 -6.60
CA PRO A 25 9.60 -4.55 -7.73
C PRO A 25 9.90 -3.59 -8.90
N HIS A 26 10.34 -2.37 -8.59
CA HIS A 26 10.71 -1.38 -9.61
C HIS A 26 12.02 -1.77 -10.31
N ILE A 27 13.02 -2.27 -9.58
CA ILE A 27 14.27 -2.77 -10.15
C ILE A 27 14.01 -3.99 -11.04
N ASP A 28 13.15 -4.91 -10.62
CA ASP A 28 12.77 -6.09 -11.43
C ASP A 28 12.09 -5.71 -12.74
N MET A 29 11.37 -4.58 -12.76
CA MET A 29 10.79 -3.99 -13.99
C MET A 29 11.82 -3.23 -14.84
N GLY A 30 13.07 -3.11 -14.38
CA GLY A 30 14.13 -2.35 -15.04
C GLY A 30 14.02 -0.83 -14.84
N ALA A 31 13.22 -0.37 -13.87
CA ALA A 31 13.14 1.04 -13.52
C ALA A 31 14.32 1.46 -12.63
N VAL A 32 14.65 2.75 -12.69
CA VAL A 32 15.64 3.37 -11.82
C VAL A 32 14.92 4.25 -10.81
N ILE A 33 15.23 4.06 -9.52
CA ILE A 33 14.65 4.81 -8.42
C ILE A 33 15.62 5.90 -7.98
N PHE A 34 15.12 7.12 -7.82
CA PHE A 34 15.85 8.22 -7.20
C PHE A 34 15.15 8.65 -5.91
N ALA A 35 15.85 8.53 -4.78
CA ALA A 35 15.29 8.82 -3.46
C ALA A 35 16.04 9.94 -2.72
N GLY A 36 15.34 10.61 -1.81
CA GLY A 36 15.86 11.62 -0.90
C GLY A 36 14.93 12.81 -0.71
N VAL A 37 15.38 13.79 0.06
CA VAL A 37 14.54 14.94 0.47
C VAL A 37 14.69 16.19 -0.42
N ASP A 38 15.76 16.24 -1.22
CA ASP A 38 16.05 17.35 -2.12
C ASP A 38 15.46 17.03 -3.50
N TYR A 39 14.20 17.41 -3.70
CA TYR A 39 13.46 17.13 -4.92
C TYR A 39 14.10 17.81 -6.15
N GLU A 40 14.56 19.05 -6.04
CA GLU A 40 15.21 19.74 -7.16
C GLU A 40 16.43 18.94 -7.67
N LYS A 41 17.26 18.46 -6.75
CA LYS A 41 18.40 17.60 -7.09
C LYS A 41 17.95 16.25 -7.66
N ILE A 42 16.92 15.63 -7.11
CA ILE A 42 16.38 14.35 -7.59
C ILE A 42 15.88 14.48 -9.04
N GLY A 43 15.05 15.49 -9.32
CA GLY A 43 14.54 15.74 -10.66
C GLY A 43 15.66 16.01 -11.65
N SER A 44 16.64 16.83 -11.25
CA SER A 44 17.81 17.14 -12.09
C SER A 44 18.66 15.91 -12.43
N GLU A 45 18.82 14.96 -11.50
CA GLU A 45 19.55 13.72 -11.78
C GLU A 45 18.71 12.74 -12.63
N ALA A 46 17.42 12.58 -12.31
CA ALA A 46 16.53 11.69 -13.05
C ALA A 46 16.41 12.12 -14.53
N MET A 47 16.29 13.42 -14.81
CA MET A 47 16.19 13.96 -16.17
C MET A 47 17.44 13.72 -17.05
N LYS A 48 18.59 13.34 -16.47
CA LYS A 48 19.80 13.06 -17.26
C LYS A 48 19.74 11.71 -17.97
N GLU A 49 18.92 10.79 -17.48
CA GLU A 49 18.90 9.40 -17.97
C GLU A 49 17.51 8.84 -18.25
N ALA A 50 16.43 9.49 -17.78
CA ALA A 50 15.07 9.03 -17.97
C ALA A 50 14.33 9.82 -19.05
N ASP A 51 13.67 9.10 -19.96
CA ASP A 51 12.72 9.69 -20.92
C ASP A 51 11.37 10.03 -20.26
N VAL A 52 11.00 9.30 -19.20
CA VAL A 52 9.77 9.47 -18.43
C VAL A 52 10.08 9.35 -16.94
N ILE A 53 9.57 10.31 -16.15
CA ILE A 53 9.70 10.30 -14.70
C ILE A 53 8.31 10.07 -14.10
N VAL A 54 8.20 9.02 -13.30
CA VAL A 54 7.05 8.83 -12.41
C VAL A 54 7.43 9.41 -11.06
N TRP A 55 6.75 10.49 -10.67
CA TRP A 55 6.87 11.03 -9.32
C TRP A 55 5.75 10.44 -8.47
N ASP A 56 6.14 9.64 -7.47
CA ASP A 56 5.21 9.11 -6.48
C ASP A 56 5.14 10.04 -5.27
N GLY A 57 3.99 10.69 -5.09
CA GLY A 57 3.71 11.56 -3.95
C GLY A 57 3.14 10.83 -2.72
N GLY A 58 3.02 9.50 -2.80
CA GLY A 58 2.33 8.69 -1.83
C GLY A 58 0.91 9.21 -1.58
N ASN A 59 0.50 9.22 -0.32
CA ASN A 59 -0.82 9.67 0.10
C ASN A 59 -0.83 11.04 0.82
N ASN A 60 0.32 11.71 0.93
CA ASN A 60 0.47 12.89 1.80
C ASN A 60 0.91 14.16 1.07
N ASP A 61 1.30 14.08 -0.20
CA ASP A 61 1.88 15.21 -0.91
C ASP A 61 1.04 15.69 -2.10
N LEU A 62 1.23 16.98 -2.42
CA LEU A 62 0.94 17.55 -3.73
C LEU A 62 2.23 17.51 -4.57
N PRO A 63 2.13 17.45 -5.90
CA PRO A 63 3.32 17.40 -6.74
C PRO A 63 4.22 18.63 -6.55
N PHE A 64 5.48 18.40 -6.16
CA PHE A 64 6.51 19.43 -6.07
C PHE A 64 7.02 19.89 -7.44
N PHE A 65 6.75 19.10 -8.48
CA PHE A 65 7.06 19.41 -9.87
C PHE A 65 5.79 19.73 -10.64
N ARG A 66 5.92 20.53 -11.70
CA ARG A 66 4.86 20.61 -12.69
C ARG A 66 4.87 19.33 -13.52
N SER A 67 3.82 18.53 -13.39
CA SER A 67 3.60 17.33 -14.20
C SER A 67 3.04 17.70 -15.58
N ASP A 68 3.41 16.89 -16.59
CA ASP A 68 2.75 16.90 -17.90
C ASP A 68 1.44 16.08 -17.89
N LEU A 69 1.32 15.14 -16.95
CA LEU A 69 0.15 14.32 -16.69
C LEU A 69 0.02 14.06 -15.18
N HIS A 70 -1.09 14.49 -14.57
CA HIS A 70 -1.38 14.27 -13.16
C HIS A 70 -2.40 13.15 -12.98
N ILE A 71 -1.95 12.03 -12.44
CA ILE A 71 -2.78 10.85 -12.15
C ILE A 71 -3.05 10.78 -10.64
N VAL A 72 -4.31 10.64 -10.26
CA VAL A 72 -4.73 10.44 -8.87
C VAL A 72 -5.43 9.11 -8.72
N VAL A 73 -5.10 8.35 -7.68
CA VAL A 73 -5.75 7.08 -7.38
C VAL A 73 -6.78 7.28 -6.27
N ALA A 74 -8.03 6.92 -6.54
CA ALA A 74 -9.13 6.94 -5.58
C ALA A 74 -9.50 5.52 -5.15
N ASP A 75 -9.82 5.34 -3.86
CA ASP A 75 -10.17 4.05 -3.27
C ASP A 75 -11.64 4.03 -2.82
N PRO A 76 -12.53 3.26 -3.48
CA PRO A 76 -13.94 3.15 -3.14
C PRO A 76 -14.19 2.45 -1.80
N HIS A 77 -13.17 1.86 -1.14
CA HIS A 77 -13.31 1.40 0.24
C HIS A 77 -13.39 2.52 1.27
N ARG A 78 -13.16 3.77 0.85
CA ARG A 78 -13.18 4.94 1.74
C ARG A 78 -13.95 6.10 1.10
N PRO A 79 -15.27 5.95 0.90
CA PRO A 79 -16.08 6.97 0.25
C PRO A 79 -15.98 8.30 0.99
N ASN A 80 -15.96 9.40 0.24
CA ASN A 80 -15.79 10.78 0.67
C ASN A 80 -14.35 11.17 1.05
N ASN A 81 -13.37 10.27 1.06
CA ASN A 81 -11.99 10.67 1.32
C ASN A 81 -11.43 11.59 0.23
N GLU A 82 -11.88 11.38 -1.00
CA GLU A 82 -11.57 12.19 -2.18
C GLU A 82 -12.03 13.65 -2.06
N CYS A 83 -12.99 13.95 -1.17
CA CYS A 83 -13.53 15.30 -1.00
C CYS A 83 -13.35 15.89 0.42
N THR A 84 -12.92 15.08 1.40
CA THR A 84 -12.85 15.51 2.81
C THR A 84 -11.46 15.47 3.43
N PHE A 85 -10.46 14.86 2.76
CA PHE A 85 -9.09 14.76 3.27
C PHE A 85 -8.12 15.59 2.44
N TYR A 86 -7.26 16.34 3.11
CA TYR A 86 -6.11 16.99 2.49
C TYR A 86 -4.89 16.04 2.53
N PRO A 87 -4.09 15.94 1.45
CA PRO A 87 -4.23 16.66 0.17
C PRO A 87 -5.10 15.95 -0.88
N GLY A 88 -5.80 14.87 -0.53
CA GLY A 88 -6.65 14.10 -1.46
C GLY A 88 -7.63 14.98 -2.26
N GLU A 89 -8.33 15.89 -1.59
CA GLU A 89 -9.23 16.85 -2.21
C GLU A 89 -8.53 17.72 -3.26
N ALA A 90 -7.38 18.29 -2.90
CA ALA A 90 -6.60 19.13 -3.80
C ALA A 90 -6.04 18.35 -5.00
N ASN A 91 -5.61 17.10 -4.79
CA ASN A 91 -5.18 16.21 -5.86
C ASN A 91 -6.33 15.92 -6.84
N VAL A 92 -7.55 15.66 -6.37
CA VAL A 92 -8.72 15.43 -7.24
C VAL A 92 -9.02 16.64 -8.12
N TYR A 93 -8.94 17.87 -7.60
CA TYR A 93 -9.13 19.08 -8.41
C TYR A 93 -8.04 19.28 -9.47
N LEU A 94 -6.81 18.84 -9.19
CA LEU A 94 -5.65 19.01 -10.07
C LEU A 94 -5.46 17.86 -11.05
N ALA A 95 -6.16 16.75 -10.88
CA ALA A 95 -5.97 15.55 -11.69
C ALA A 95 -6.38 15.76 -13.15
N ASP A 96 -5.57 15.23 -14.07
CA ASP A 96 -5.94 15.02 -15.46
C ASP A 96 -6.67 13.67 -15.61
N VAL A 97 -6.24 12.67 -14.83
CA VAL A 97 -6.79 11.32 -14.81
C VAL A 97 -7.02 10.88 -13.38
N ILE A 98 -8.18 10.32 -13.10
CA ILE A 98 -8.50 9.71 -11.81
C ILE A 98 -8.75 8.22 -12.01
N VAL A 99 -7.91 7.40 -11.38
CA VAL A 99 -8.03 5.94 -11.38
C VAL A 99 -8.81 5.53 -10.15
N ILE A 100 -10.06 5.10 -10.31
CA ILE A 100 -10.83 4.49 -9.22
C ILE A 100 -10.45 3.01 -9.17
N ASN A 101 -9.62 2.64 -8.20
CA ASN A 101 -9.00 1.32 -8.11
C ASN A 101 -9.76 0.39 -7.14
N LYS A 102 -9.41 -0.90 -7.10
CA LYS A 102 -10.01 -1.92 -6.21
C LYS A 102 -11.50 -2.16 -6.40
N ILE A 103 -12.04 -1.82 -7.58
CA ILE A 103 -13.48 -1.96 -7.88
C ILE A 103 -13.98 -3.42 -7.82
N ASP A 104 -13.06 -4.39 -7.86
CA ASP A 104 -13.36 -5.81 -7.75
C ASP A 104 -13.62 -6.29 -6.31
N SER A 105 -13.44 -5.41 -5.32
CA SER A 105 -13.52 -5.75 -3.90
C SER A 105 -14.36 -4.79 -3.05
N CYS A 106 -14.94 -3.75 -3.65
CA CYS A 106 -15.77 -2.76 -2.94
C CYS A 106 -17.28 -3.02 -3.10
N TYR A 107 -18.09 -2.34 -2.30
CA TYR A 107 -19.54 -2.31 -2.55
C TYR A 107 -19.86 -1.40 -3.74
N PRO A 108 -20.84 -1.75 -4.59
CA PRO A 108 -21.25 -0.92 -5.73
C PRO A 108 -21.70 0.49 -5.34
N ASP A 109 -22.37 0.63 -4.20
CA ASP A 109 -22.85 1.92 -3.71
C ASP A 109 -21.69 2.85 -3.32
N ASP A 110 -20.63 2.31 -2.70
CA ASP A 110 -19.44 3.10 -2.33
C ASP A 110 -18.68 3.59 -3.57
N LEU A 111 -18.59 2.75 -4.61
CA LEU A 111 -18.02 3.13 -5.90
C LEU A 111 -18.79 4.30 -6.52
N GLU A 112 -20.12 4.26 -6.45
CA GLU A 112 -20.95 5.30 -7.02
C GLU A 112 -20.80 6.62 -6.27
N ILE A 113 -20.74 6.60 -4.94
CA ILE A 113 -20.47 7.80 -4.13
C ILE A 113 -19.14 8.46 -4.55
N VAL A 114 -18.06 7.69 -4.65
CA VAL A 114 -16.75 8.22 -5.06
C VAL A 114 -16.80 8.79 -6.47
N ARG A 115 -17.47 8.09 -7.39
CA ARG A 115 -17.64 8.55 -8.78
C ARG A 115 -18.40 9.88 -8.86
N GLU A 116 -19.51 10.00 -8.13
CA GLU A 116 -20.32 11.22 -8.10
C GLU A 116 -19.55 12.41 -7.51
N ASN A 117 -18.83 12.18 -6.40
CA ASN A 117 -17.98 13.20 -5.78
C ASN A 117 -16.89 13.68 -6.74
N ILE A 118 -16.16 12.76 -7.38
CA ILE A 118 -15.14 13.08 -8.38
C ILE A 118 -15.73 13.93 -9.52
N MET A 119 -16.86 13.51 -10.10
CA MET A 119 -17.48 14.26 -11.20
C MET A 119 -17.95 15.65 -10.77
N SER A 120 -18.39 15.81 -9.52
CA SER A 120 -18.79 17.12 -8.98
C SER A 120 -17.59 18.04 -8.79
N MET A 121 -16.45 17.51 -8.33
CA MET A 121 -15.25 18.30 -8.04
C MET A 121 -14.45 18.62 -9.30
N ASN A 122 -14.21 17.62 -10.14
CA ASN A 122 -13.42 17.74 -11.35
C ASN A 122 -14.09 17.04 -12.55
N PRO A 123 -15.08 17.69 -13.18
CA PRO A 123 -15.81 17.13 -14.32
C PRO A 123 -14.95 16.99 -15.60
N LYS A 124 -13.70 17.47 -15.58
CA LYS A 124 -12.79 17.41 -16.74
C LYS A 124 -11.82 16.23 -16.69
N ALA A 125 -11.57 15.66 -15.50
CA ALA A 125 -10.67 14.53 -15.36
C ALA A 125 -11.21 13.30 -16.09
N ALA A 126 -10.32 12.58 -16.78
CA ALA A 126 -10.66 11.28 -17.32
C ALA A 126 -10.77 10.26 -16.18
N ILE A 127 -11.85 9.48 -16.13
CA ILE A 127 -12.04 8.44 -15.12
C ILE A 127 -11.64 7.08 -15.69
N VAL A 128 -10.77 6.37 -15.00
CA VAL A 128 -10.35 5.00 -15.32
C VAL A 128 -10.75 4.09 -14.17
N TYR A 129 -11.45 2.99 -14.49
CA TYR A 129 -11.77 1.96 -13.51
C TYR A 129 -10.70 0.88 -13.54
N ALA A 130 -10.14 0.56 -12.37
CA ALA A 130 -9.09 -0.44 -12.23
C ALA A 130 -9.42 -1.46 -11.12
N ALA A 131 -9.05 -2.70 -11.37
CA ALA A 131 -9.08 -3.77 -10.37
C ALA A 131 -7.66 -3.99 -9.85
N SER A 132 -7.53 -4.28 -8.56
CA SER A 132 -6.27 -4.68 -7.93
C SER A 132 -6.45 -6.04 -7.26
N PRO A 133 -6.60 -7.11 -8.06
CA PRO A 133 -6.86 -8.43 -7.53
C PRO A 133 -5.67 -8.91 -6.69
N VAL A 134 -5.96 -9.34 -5.47
CA VAL A 134 -4.97 -9.98 -4.60
C VAL A 134 -4.68 -11.40 -5.10
N PHE A 135 -3.39 -11.71 -5.25
CA PHE A 135 -2.88 -13.03 -5.60
C PHE A 135 -1.98 -13.56 -4.49
N VAL A 136 -2.08 -14.87 -4.22
CA VAL A 136 -1.21 -15.56 -3.26
C VAL A 136 -0.54 -16.74 -3.96
N ASN A 137 0.80 -16.76 -3.90
CA ASN A 137 1.59 -17.92 -4.35
C ASN A 137 1.14 -19.17 -3.59
N HIS A 138 0.83 -20.24 -4.32
CA HIS A 138 0.27 -21.47 -3.76
C HIS A 138 -1.06 -21.29 -2.99
N GLY A 139 -1.90 -20.31 -3.36
CA GLY A 139 -3.15 -20.00 -2.64
C GLY A 139 -4.14 -21.16 -2.48
N ASN A 140 -4.03 -22.24 -3.26
CA ASN A 140 -4.78 -23.48 -3.05
C ASN A 140 -4.54 -24.11 -1.66
N GLU A 141 -3.40 -23.82 -1.02
CA GLU A 141 -3.07 -24.32 0.32
C GLU A 141 -3.94 -23.69 1.41
N ILE A 142 -4.57 -22.53 1.15
CA ILE A 142 -5.44 -21.82 2.09
C ILE A 142 -6.81 -22.51 2.22
N ARG A 143 -7.28 -23.18 1.16
CA ARG A 143 -8.66 -23.67 1.08
C ARG A 143 -8.98 -24.64 2.21
N GLY A 144 -10.04 -24.32 2.97
CA GLY A 144 -10.51 -25.15 4.09
C GLY A 144 -9.57 -25.18 5.31
N LYS A 145 -8.55 -24.32 5.35
CA LYS A 145 -7.64 -24.20 6.50
C LYS A 145 -8.04 -23.05 7.42
N SER A 146 -7.73 -23.21 8.70
CA SER A 146 -7.72 -22.11 9.66
C SER A 146 -6.44 -21.31 9.45
N VAL A 147 -6.56 -20.02 9.18
CA VAL A 147 -5.42 -19.16 8.82
C VAL A 147 -5.23 -18.02 9.80
N LEU A 148 -3.97 -17.66 10.07
CA LEU A 148 -3.63 -16.42 10.74
C LEU A 148 -3.31 -15.38 9.66
N VAL A 149 -3.97 -14.23 9.72
CA VAL A 149 -3.71 -13.12 8.80
C VAL A 149 -2.88 -12.05 9.52
N ILE A 150 -1.76 -11.66 8.91
CA ILE A 150 -0.92 -10.54 9.36
C ILE A 150 -1.06 -9.44 8.30
N GLU A 151 -1.57 -8.29 8.72
CA GLU A 151 -1.89 -7.15 7.85
C GLU A 151 -0.91 -6.00 8.03
N ASP A 152 -0.95 -5.09 7.05
CA ASP A 152 -0.27 -3.82 7.11
C ASP A 152 -0.86 -2.90 8.20
N GLY A 153 0.02 -2.38 9.06
CA GLY A 153 -0.33 -1.55 10.21
C GLY A 153 -1.02 -0.25 9.79
N PRO A 154 -0.33 0.67 9.08
CA PRO A 154 -0.87 1.94 8.62
C PRO A 154 -2.28 1.89 8.02
N THR A 155 -2.53 0.90 7.14
CA THR A 155 -3.84 0.71 6.49
C THR A 155 -4.98 0.55 7.50
N LEU A 156 -4.74 -0.23 8.55
CA LEU A 156 -5.74 -0.51 9.58
C LEU A 156 -5.71 0.56 10.67
N THR A 157 -4.54 0.89 11.22
CA THR A 157 -4.38 1.70 12.44
C THR A 157 -4.76 3.17 12.25
N HIS A 158 -4.41 3.76 11.11
CA HIS A 158 -4.63 5.18 10.83
C HIS A 158 -5.40 5.42 9.52
N GLY A 159 -5.54 4.40 8.66
CA GLY A 159 -6.25 4.47 7.38
C GLY A 159 -7.76 4.25 7.46
N ASN A 160 -8.34 4.07 8.66
CA ASN A 160 -9.77 3.81 8.89
C ASN A 160 -10.34 2.55 8.21
N MET A 161 -9.50 1.64 7.68
CA MET A 161 -9.97 0.37 7.13
C MET A 161 -10.11 -0.68 8.24
N THR A 162 -11.13 -1.52 8.11
CA THR A 162 -11.40 -2.61 9.06
C THR A 162 -10.74 -3.93 8.65
N PHE A 163 -10.26 -4.03 7.41
CA PHE A 163 -9.58 -5.20 6.86
C PHE A 163 -8.57 -4.77 5.78
N GLY A 164 -7.58 -5.62 5.53
CA GLY A 164 -6.54 -5.39 4.51
C GLY A 164 -6.52 -6.48 3.43
N ALA A 165 -5.43 -6.52 2.67
CA ALA A 165 -5.28 -7.42 1.53
C ALA A 165 -5.21 -8.90 1.96
N GLY A 166 -4.68 -9.19 3.16
CA GLY A 166 -4.60 -10.55 3.69
C GLY A 166 -5.98 -11.17 3.98
N VAL A 167 -6.91 -10.39 4.53
CA VAL A 167 -8.30 -10.81 4.77
C VAL A 167 -9.03 -11.03 3.45
N VAL A 168 -8.82 -10.13 2.48
CA VAL A 168 -9.36 -10.29 1.11
C VAL A 168 -8.85 -11.60 0.49
N ALA A 169 -7.55 -11.90 0.62
CA ALA A 169 -6.97 -13.15 0.16
C ALA A 169 -7.57 -14.38 0.85
N ALA A 170 -7.65 -14.38 2.19
CA ALA A 170 -8.19 -15.49 2.96
C ALA A 170 -9.61 -15.86 2.52
N ASN A 171 -10.47 -14.85 2.32
CA ASN A 171 -11.83 -15.04 1.83
C ASN A 171 -11.85 -15.55 0.38
N ARG A 172 -11.08 -14.91 -0.52
CA ARG A 172 -11.02 -15.28 -1.96
C ARG A 172 -10.56 -16.71 -2.17
N TYR A 173 -9.58 -17.19 -1.40
CA TYR A 173 -9.05 -18.56 -1.51
C TYR A 173 -9.81 -19.60 -0.67
N GLY A 174 -10.85 -19.18 0.08
CA GLY A 174 -11.76 -20.07 0.79
C GLY A 174 -11.17 -20.65 2.06
N ALA A 175 -10.51 -19.83 2.88
CA ALA A 175 -10.13 -20.20 4.24
C ALA A 175 -11.36 -20.69 5.03
N LYS A 176 -11.17 -21.67 5.92
CA LYS A 176 -12.23 -22.15 6.81
C LYS A 176 -12.59 -21.12 7.87
N GLU A 177 -11.57 -20.51 8.45
CA GLU A 177 -11.71 -19.45 9.47
C GLU A 177 -10.43 -18.61 9.54
N ILE A 178 -10.56 -17.36 9.96
CA ILE A 178 -9.45 -16.50 10.34
C ILE A 178 -9.31 -16.60 11.87
N VAL A 179 -8.16 -17.07 12.34
CA VAL A 179 -7.89 -17.35 13.76
C VAL A 179 -7.61 -16.03 14.48
N ASP A 180 -8.25 -15.81 15.65
CA ASP A 180 -7.85 -14.73 16.57
C ASP A 180 -6.62 -15.20 17.39
N PRO A 181 -5.43 -14.63 17.18
CA PRO A 181 -4.21 -15.07 17.86
C PRO A 181 -4.09 -14.59 19.32
N LYS A 182 -5.06 -13.81 19.84
CA LYS A 182 -4.94 -13.11 21.14
C LYS A 182 -4.53 -13.99 22.31
N GLU A 183 -5.07 -15.20 22.38
CA GLU A 183 -4.81 -16.14 23.48
C GLU A 183 -3.37 -16.70 23.45
N TYR A 184 -2.69 -16.60 22.31
CA TYR A 184 -1.33 -17.10 22.11
C TYR A 184 -0.24 -16.03 22.31
N PHE A 185 -0.62 -14.77 22.52
CA PHE A 185 0.35 -13.73 22.78
C PHE A 185 0.85 -13.76 24.23
N HIS A 186 2.15 -13.54 24.38
CA HIS A 186 2.82 -13.49 25.68
C HIS A 186 3.71 -12.25 25.79
N GLY A 187 4.13 -11.91 27.01
CA GLY A 187 5.06 -10.82 27.27
C GLY A 187 4.55 -9.44 26.83
N THR A 188 5.42 -8.67 26.19
CA THR A 188 5.13 -7.32 25.70
C THR A 188 4.05 -7.30 24.64
N LEU A 189 3.95 -8.34 23.81
CA LEU A 189 2.95 -8.41 22.74
C LEU A 189 1.53 -8.52 23.32
N LEU A 190 1.33 -9.35 24.34
CA LEU A 190 0.05 -9.42 25.06
C LEU A 190 -0.29 -8.09 25.74
N LYS A 191 0.71 -7.43 26.32
CA LYS A 191 0.54 -6.11 26.96
C LYS A 191 0.10 -5.07 25.93
N ASN A 192 0.78 -5.01 24.78
CA ASN A 192 0.48 -4.08 23.70
C ASN A 192 -0.91 -4.35 23.11
N ILE A 193 -1.29 -5.60 22.91
CA ILE A 193 -2.61 -5.95 22.36
C ILE A 193 -3.74 -5.71 23.36
N ARG A 194 -3.50 -5.77 24.67
CA ARG A 194 -4.50 -5.32 25.65
C ARG A 194 -4.72 -3.81 25.64
N ILE A 195 -3.67 -3.03 25.35
CA ILE A 195 -3.72 -1.57 25.32
C ILE A 195 -4.25 -1.07 23.97
N TRP A 196 -3.81 -1.68 22.87
CA TRP A 196 -3.97 -1.19 21.50
C TRP A 196 -4.75 -2.14 20.59
N GLY A 197 -5.08 -3.36 21.01
CA GLY A 197 -5.47 -4.51 20.17
C GLY A 197 -6.83 -4.45 19.46
N ARG A 198 -7.35 -3.26 19.20
CA ARG A 198 -8.14 -3.03 17.98
C ARG A 198 -7.24 -2.94 16.74
N PHE A 199 -5.98 -2.56 16.91
CA PHE A 199 -5.03 -2.27 15.86
C PHE A 199 -3.63 -2.73 16.32
N CYS A 200 -3.14 -3.84 15.78
CA CYS A 200 -1.80 -4.34 16.11
C CYS A 200 -0.83 -4.04 14.97
N PRO A 201 -0.02 -2.96 15.02
CA PRO A 201 1.19 -2.90 14.24
C PRO A 201 2.25 -3.76 14.96
N LEU A 202 2.70 -4.82 14.29
CA LEU A 202 3.85 -5.61 14.70
C LEU A 202 5.12 -4.88 14.26
N SER A 203 5.60 -3.93 15.06
CA SER A 203 6.95 -3.39 14.91
C SER A 203 7.55 -3.15 16.29
N ASP A 204 8.37 -4.10 16.73
CA ASP A 204 9.62 -3.86 17.47
C ASP A 204 10.27 -5.22 17.75
N MET A 205 11.13 -5.65 16.82
CA MET A 205 11.99 -6.81 17.00
C MET A 205 13.30 -6.39 17.66
N GLU A 206 13.51 -6.77 18.92
CA GLU A 206 14.82 -7.24 19.36
C GLU A 206 14.71 -8.38 20.38
N LYS A 207 15.38 -9.48 20.04
CA LYS A 207 15.93 -10.56 20.87
C LYS A 207 14.92 -11.42 21.67
N ASN A 208 14.47 -12.51 21.04
CA ASN A 208 14.78 -13.91 21.43
C ASN A 208 13.96 -14.90 20.59
N LYS A 209 14.60 -15.91 20.00
CA LYS A 209 13.98 -16.96 19.15
C LYS A 209 13.07 -17.89 19.98
N PRO A 210 11.85 -18.23 19.50
CA PRO A 210 11.17 -19.46 19.90
C PRO A 210 11.31 -20.58 18.84
N PRO A 211 11.06 -21.86 19.21
CA PRO A 211 11.41 -23.02 18.39
C PRO A 211 10.36 -23.35 17.32
N THR A 212 10.85 -23.69 16.12
CA THR A 212 10.20 -24.48 15.06
C THR A 212 8.70 -24.26 14.80
N LEU A 213 8.35 -23.12 14.21
CA LEU A 213 7.27 -23.08 13.22
C LEU A 213 7.81 -23.71 11.93
N LYS A 214 7.19 -24.80 11.48
CA LYS A 214 7.49 -25.39 10.17
C LYS A 214 7.19 -24.34 9.08
N LYS A 215 8.15 -24.23 8.15
CA LYS A 215 8.24 -23.34 6.98
C LYS A 215 6.92 -23.01 6.26
N GLN A 216 6.98 -21.84 5.60
CA GLN A 216 6.07 -21.19 4.63
C GLN A 216 4.94 -20.35 5.28
N LEU A 217 4.79 -19.06 5.01
CA LEU A 217 5.11 -18.28 3.80
C LEU A 217 6.12 -17.16 4.07
N THR A 218 7.20 -17.17 3.29
CA THR A 218 7.89 -15.95 2.87
C THR A 218 6.90 -15.09 2.07
N ARG A 219 6.81 -13.80 2.38
CA ARG A 219 6.49 -12.81 1.35
C ARG A 219 7.63 -12.81 0.33
#